data_AF-A0A950QV44-F1
#
_entry.id   AF-A0A950QV44-F1
#
_cell.length_a   1.000
_cell.length_b   1.000
_cell.length_c   1.000
_cell.angle_alpha   90.00
_cell.angle_beta   90.00
_cell.angle_gamma   90.00
#
_symmetry.space_group_name_H-M   'P 1'
#
loop_
_entity.id
_entity.type
_entity.pdbx_description
1 polymer ?
#
loop_
_entity_poly.entity_id
_entity_poly.type
_entity_poly.pdbx_seq_one_letter_code
_entity_poly.pdbx_strand_id
1 'polypeptide(L)' 'MTGYEALRSDAAWIDLSKRGKIRGTGEDRARLLHAMCTNDVQNLAVGEGLYAFFLTAQGRIVADAYIYNFGESF' A
#
# COMPACT_ATOMS: atom_id res chain seq x y z
N MET A 1 -28.14 -9.38 9.67
CA MET A 1 -27.18 -9.70 8.60
C MET A 1 -25.84 -9.10 9.00
N THR A 2 -24.82 -9.93 9.21
CA THR A 2 -23.46 -9.45 9.53
C THR A 2 -22.83 -8.78 8.31
N GLY A 3 -21.75 -8.01 8.50
CA GLY A 3 -21.02 -7.42 7.36
C GLY A 3 -20.50 -8.48 6.37
N TYR A 4 -20.17 -9.69 6.85
CA TYR A 4 -19.72 -10.79 6.00
C TYR A 4 -20.84 -11.37 5.12
N GLU A 5 -22.04 -11.53 5.67
CA GLU A 5 -23.21 -12.01 4.91
C GLU A 5 -23.59 -11.02 3.82
N ALA A 6 -23.67 -9.73 4.17
CA ALA A 6 -23.98 -8.65 3.22
C ALA A 6 -22.97 -8.60 2.06
N LEU A 7 -21.67 -8.77 2.33
CA LEU A 7 -20.62 -8.80 1.31
C LEU A 7 -20.78 -9.95 0.31
N ARG A 8 -21.39 -11.08 0.71
CA ARG A 8 -21.56 -12.25 -0.16
C ARG A 8 -22.83 -12.21 -1.00
N SER A 9 -23.86 -11.50 -0.55
CA SER A 9 -25.17 -11.46 -1.23
C SER A 9 -25.47 -10.13 -1.93
N ASP A 10 -24.82 -9.03 -1.52
CA ASP A 10 -25.06 -7.68 -2.04
C ASP A 10 -23.84 -6.77 -1.75
N ALA A 11 -24.04 -5.51 -1.35
CA ALA A 11 -23.01 -4.58 -0.94
C ALA A 11 -22.75 -4.59 0.58
N ALA A 12 -21.50 -4.33 0.96
CA ALA A 12 -21.10 -4.12 2.35
C ALA A 12 -20.07 -2.98 2.48
N TRP A 13 -20.03 -2.37 3.66
CA TRP A 13 -19.04 -1.38 4.06
C TRP A 13 -18.07 -2.01 5.06
N ILE A 14 -16.82 -1.55 5.05
CA ILE A 14 -15.83 -1.84 6.09
C ILE A 14 -15.16 -0.55 6.55
N ASP A 15 -15.07 -0.36 7.87
CA ASP A 15 -14.32 0.75 8.45
C ASP A 15 -12.82 0.44 8.43
N LEU A 16 -12.07 1.22 7.63
CA LEU A 16 -10.61 1.11 7.51
C LEU A 16 -9.87 2.22 8.28
N SER A 17 -10.56 2.98 9.14
CA SER A 17 -9.96 4.11 9.88
C SER A 17 -8.80 3.73 10.79
N LYS A 18 -8.69 2.44 11.16
CA LYS A 18 -7.56 1.91 11.93
C LYS A 18 -6.27 1.75 11.12
N ARG A 19 -6.33 1.80 9.78
CA ARG A 19 -5.14 1.70 8.93
C ARG A 19 -4.39 3.03 8.92
N GLY A 20 -3.12 2.99 9.33
CA GLY A 20 -2.22 4.13 9.18
C GLY A 20 -2.05 4.50 7.71
N LYS A 21 -1.87 5.80 7.45
CA LYS A 21 -1.60 6.34 6.12
C LYS A 21 -0.34 7.18 6.19
N ILE A 22 0.57 6.97 5.26
CA ILE A 22 1.82 7.72 5.12
C ILE A 22 1.81 8.29 3.71
N ARG A 23 2.18 9.57 3.58
CA ARG A 23 2.37 10.21 2.27
C ARG A 23 3.85 10.50 2.06
N GLY A 24 4.43 9.85 1.06
CA GLY A 24 5.81 10.07 0.63
C GLY A 24 5.87 11.11 -0.48
N THR A 25 6.68 12.15 -0.32
CA THR A 25 6.90 13.21 -1.32
C THR A 25 8.40 13.45 -1.52
N GLY A 26 8.75 14.23 -2.55
CA GLY A 26 10.14 14.53 -2.91
C GLY A 26 10.61 13.75 -4.14
N GLU A 27 11.72 14.21 -4.72
CA GLU A 27 12.25 13.71 -5.99
C GLU A 27 12.59 12.21 -5.94
N ASP A 28 13.14 11.75 -4.81
CA ASP A 28 13.61 10.37 -4.60
C ASP A 28 12.54 9.38 -4.09
N ARG A 29 11.28 9.80 -3.94
CA ARG A 29 10.22 9.02 -3.28
C ARG A 29 10.06 7.59 -3.81
N ALA A 30 10.08 7.41 -5.14
CA ALA A 30 9.90 6.11 -5.78
C ALA A 30 11.10 5.19 -5.54
N ARG A 31 12.31 5.74 -5.68
CA ARG A 31 13.58 5.03 -5.45
C ARG A 31 13.70 4.56 -4.01
N LEU A 32 13.34 5.42 -3.04
CA LEU A 32 13.37 5.08 -1.62
C LEU A 32 12.37 3.94 -1.31
N LEU A 33 11.12 4.07 -1.74
CA LEU A 33 10.11 3.04 -1.49
C LEU A 33 10.47 1.71 -2.14
N HIS A 34 10.98 1.73 -3.37
CA HIS A 34 11.44 0.54 -4.08
C HIS A 34 12.58 -0.17 -3.32
N ALA A 35 13.55 0.58 -2.80
CA ALA A 35 14.67 0.00 -2.03
C ALA A 35 14.23 -0.62 -0.69
N MET A 36 13.09 -0.20 -0.14
CA MET A 36 12.61 -0.64 1.18
C MET A 36 11.57 -1.76 1.11
N CYS A 37 11.01 -2.06 -0.06
CA CYS A 37 9.91 -3.01 -0.18
C CYS A 37 10.17 -4.13 -1.19
N THR A 38 9.33 -5.16 -1.16
CA THR A 38 9.47 -6.37 -1.98
C THR A 38 9.11 -6.21 -3.45
N ASN A 39 8.46 -5.11 -3.84
CA ASN A 39 7.83 -4.98 -5.15
C ASN A 39 8.44 -3.83 -5.98
N ASP A 40 8.21 -3.88 -7.29
CA ASP A 40 8.65 -2.84 -8.23
C ASP A 40 7.76 -1.58 -8.12
N VAL A 41 8.13 -0.70 -7.20
CA VAL A 41 7.49 0.61 -7.02
C VAL A 41 8.02 1.63 -8.03
N GLN A 42 9.24 1.44 -8.54
CA GLN A 42 9.86 2.41 -9.44
C GLN A 42 9.17 2.48 -10.80
N ASN A 43 8.61 1.36 -11.26
CA ASN A 43 7.83 1.28 -12.50
C ASN A 43 6.31 1.29 -12.27
N LEU A 44 5.84 1.56 -11.05
CA LEU A 44 4.40 1.64 -10.77
C LEU A 44 3.80 2.88 -11.45
N ALA A 45 2.81 2.69 -12.33
CA ALA A 45 2.22 3.79 -13.07
C ALA A 45 1.36 4.69 -12.17
N VAL A 46 1.22 5.97 -12.54
CA VAL A 46 0.34 6.91 -11.81
C VAL A 46 -1.11 6.42 -11.88
N GLY A 47 -1.78 6.43 -10.73
CA GLY A 47 -3.14 5.92 -10.54
C GLY A 47 -3.19 4.44 -10.16
N GLU A 48 -2.07 3.73 -10.20
CA GLU A 48 -1.99 2.32 -9.81
C GLU A 48 -1.53 2.14 -8.37
N GLY A 49 -1.78 0.94 -7.86
CA GLY A 49 -1.32 0.53 -6.55
C GLY A 49 -0.94 -0.94 -6.51
N LEU A 50 -0.09 -1.28 -5.55
CA LEU A 50 0.37 -2.64 -5.32
C LEU A 50 0.39 -2.94 -3.82
N TYR A 51 0.40 -4.23 -3.49
CA TYR A 51 0.60 -4.71 -2.14
C TYR A 51 2.05 -5.18 -1.98
N ALA A 52 2.75 -4.68 -0.96
CA ALA A 52 4.16 -4.96 -0.72
C ALA A 52 4.47 -5.13 0.77
N PHE A 53 5.61 -5.76 1.04
CA PHE A 53 6.18 -5.85 2.38
C PHE A 53 7.38 -4.94 2.53
N PHE A 54 7.48 -4.26 3.68
CA PHE A 54 8.68 -3.56 4.11
C PHE A 54 9.56 -4.49 4.94
N LEU A 55 10.86 -4.47 4.66
CA LEU A 55 11.81 -5.42 5.24
C LEU A 55 12.92 -4.74 6.05
N THR A 56 13.50 -5.46 7.00
CA THR A 56 14.80 -5.11 7.57
C THR A 56 15.92 -5.41 6.57
N ALA A 57 17.13 -4.90 6.83
CA ALA A 57 18.32 -5.20 6.02
C ALA A 57 18.65 -6.71 5.94
N GLN A 58 18.15 -7.54 6.86
CA GLN A 58 18.30 -9.00 6.86
C GLN A 58 17.13 -9.72 6.19
N GLY A 59 16.21 -9.00 5.55
CA GLY A 59 15.04 -9.57 4.85
C GLY A 59 13.89 -9.97 5.76
N ARG A 60 13.85 -9.53 7.03
CA ARG A 60 12.72 -9.82 7.92
C ARG A 60 11.58 -8.85 7.67
N ILE A 61 10.34 -9.37 7.66
CA ILE A 61 9.14 -8.53 7.48
C ILE A 61 8.96 -7.62 8.71
N VAL A 62 8.80 -6.33 8.44
CA VAL A 62 8.47 -5.31 9.45
C VAL A 62 6.98 -4.97 9.38
N ALA A 63 6.46 -4.79 8.17
CA ALA A 63 5.06 -4.46 7.91
C ALA A 63 4.66 -4.80 6.47
N ASP A 64 3.36 -4.88 6.22
CA ASP A 64 2.76 -4.86 4.90
C ASP A 64 2.08 -3.52 4.62
N ALA A 65 1.97 -3.15 3.35
CA ALA A 65 1.25 -1.96 2.93
C ALA A 65 0.70 -2.09 1.52
N TYR A 66 -0.35 -1.32 1.27
CA TYR A 66 -0.70 -0.91 -0.09
C TYR A 66 0.05 0.38 -0.40
N ILE A 67 0.78 0.38 -1.52
CA ILE A 67 1.50 1.54 -2.05
C ILE A 67 0.74 2.00 -3.28
N TYR A 68 0.41 3.29 -3.37
CA TYR A 68 -0.30 3.88 -4.49
C TYR A 68 0.55 4.98 -5.10
N ASN A 69 0.61 5.09 -6.42
CA ASN A 69 1.28 6.19 -7.07
C ASN A 69 0.28 7.30 -7.43
N PHE A 70 0.37 8.44 -6.76
CA PHE A 70 -0.46 9.63 -7.03
C PHE A 70 0.24 10.67 -7.93
N GLY A 71 1.33 10.30 -8.60
CA GLY A 71 2.15 11.22 -9.41
C GLY A 71 3.14 11.96 -8.53
N GLU A 72 2.72 13.06 -7.91
CA GLU A 72 3.56 13.91 -7.04
C GLU A 72 3.84 13.28 -5.67
N SER A 73 3.14 12.19 -5.32
CA SER A 73 3.29 11.50 -4.05
C SER A 73 3.00 10.02 -4.16
N PHE A 74 3.46 9.25 -3.16
CA PHE A 74 3.03 7.88 -2.89
C PHE A 74 2.29 7.82 -1.55
#